data_AF-A0AAD8ISJ2-F1
#
_entry.id   AF-A0AAD8ISJ2-F1
#
_cell.length_a   1.000
_cell.length_b   1.000
_cell.length_c   1.000
_cell.angle_alpha   90.00
_cell.angle_beta   90.00
_cell.angle_gamma   90.00
#
_symmetry.space_group_name_H-M   'P 1'
#
loop_
_entity.id
_entity.type
_entity.pdbx_description
1 polymer ?
#
loop_
_entity_poly.entity_id
_entity_poly.type
_entity_poly.pdbx_seq_one_letter_code
_entity_poly.pdbx_strand_id
1 'polypeptide(L)'
;MANYVSSIGRQADFGADQRAATAVEQCYSSFRDAMDSMHDSITEMRGLRSAGSFESLRFKLNSVQTYMSSALTDEEDCLDVFEDVMDGKIKRHVRDKTQKLEHVTSVALALVNSYVEQE
;
A
#
# COMPACT_ATOMS: atom_id res chain seq x y z
N MET A 1 -8.92 1.96 2.02
CA MET A 1 -8.42 2.73 3.19
C MET A 1 -8.24 4.22 2.87
N ALA A 2 -8.18 4.64 1.59
CA ALA A 2 -8.17 6.06 1.21
C ALA A 2 -9.33 6.88 1.84
N ASN A 3 -10.56 6.36 1.84
CA ASN A 3 -11.70 7.02 2.50
C ASN A 3 -11.48 7.28 3.99
N TYR A 4 -10.67 6.44 4.65
CA TYR A 4 -10.37 6.57 6.05
C TYR A 4 -9.30 7.65 6.30
N VAL A 5 -8.23 7.71 5.50
CA VAL A 5 -7.25 8.80 5.60
C VAL A 5 -7.90 10.15 5.27
N SER A 6 -8.80 10.19 4.29
CA SER A 6 -9.65 11.38 4.02
C SER A 6 -10.56 11.73 5.22
N SER A 7 -11.11 10.73 5.91
CA SER A 7 -11.90 10.97 7.12
C SER A 7 -11.08 11.49 8.29
N ILE A 8 -9.82 11.07 8.44
CA ILE A 8 -8.87 11.65 9.40
C ILE A 8 -8.57 13.10 9.04
N GLY A 9 -8.32 13.41 7.77
CA GLY A 9 -8.13 14.79 7.31
C GLY A 9 -9.30 15.72 7.64
N ARG A 10 -10.54 15.20 7.65
CA ARG A 10 -11.75 15.96 8.02
C ARG A 10 -12.06 15.99 9.52
N GLN A 11 -11.65 14.98 10.29
CA GLN A 11 -11.90 14.87 11.74
C GLN A 11 -10.75 15.35 12.61
N ALA A 12 -9.55 15.51 12.04
CA ALA A 12 -8.42 16.08 12.75
C ALA A 12 -8.66 17.58 12.93
N ASP A 13 -9.02 17.97 14.16
CA ASP A 13 -8.55 19.24 14.68
C ASP A 13 -7.02 19.10 14.77
N PHE A 14 -6.32 19.43 13.67
CA PHE A 14 -4.86 19.40 13.62
C PHE A 14 -4.24 20.35 14.65
N GLY A 15 -5.05 21.18 15.33
CA GLY A 15 -4.55 22.35 16.02
C GLY A 15 -3.66 23.16 15.08
N ALA A 16 -2.72 23.91 15.63
CA ALA A 16 -1.72 24.66 14.85
C ALA A 16 -0.65 23.77 14.17
N ASP A 17 -0.78 22.43 14.14
CA ASP A 17 0.25 21.54 13.61
C ASP A 17 0.11 21.32 12.10
N GLN A 18 0.54 22.35 11.36
CA GLN A 18 0.59 22.36 9.90
C GLN A 18 1.39 21.18 9.34
N ARG A 19 2.39 20.66 10.07
CA ARG A 19 3.22 19.54 9.60
C ARG A 19 2.43 18.24 9.58
N ALA A 20 1.63 17.99 10.62
CA ALA A 20 0.75 16.83 10.67
C ALA A 20 -0.30 16.86 9.55
N ALA A 21 -0.85 18.04 9.23
CA ALA A 21 -1.80 18.19 8.12
C ALA A 21 -1.16 17.85 6.77
N THR A 22 0.00 18.43 6.47
CA THR A 22 0.74 18.15 5.23
C THR A 22 1.16 16.69 5.13
N ALA A 23 1.59 16.06 6.23
CA ALA A 23 1.95 14.64 6.25
C ALA A 23 0.74 13.73 5.97
N VAL A 24 -0.44 14.06 6.50
CA VAL A 24 -1.68 13.32 6.18
C VAL A 24 -2.03 13.42 4.70
N GLU A 25 -1.88 14.60 4.08
CA GLU A 25 -2.14 14.76 2.65
C GLU A 25 -1.16 13.96 1.78
N GLN A 26 0.13 13.97 2.11
CA GLN A 26 1.13 13.19 1.39
C GLN A 26 0.90 11.69 1.55
N CYS A 27 0.70 11.22 2.79
CA CYS A 27 0.38 9.81 3.05
C CYS A 27 -0.94 9.39 2.39
N TYR A 28 -1.94 10.29 2.27
CA TYR A 28 -3.15 10.00 1.50
C TYR A 28 -2.85 9.71 0.03
N SER A 29 -1.93 10.46 -0.57
CA SER A 29 -1.52 10.22 -1.96
C SER A 29 -0.82 8.87 -2.10
N SER A 30 0.19 8.58 -1.27
CA SER A 30 0.91 7.29 -1.33
C SER A 30 -0.04 6.12 -1.10
N PHE A 31 -0.98 6.22 -0.15
CA PHE A 31 -1.98 5.17 0.03
C PHE A 31 -2.95 5.00 -1.15
N ARG A 32 -3.25 6.06 -1.90
CA ARG A 32 -4.07 5.91 -3.11
C ARG A 32 -3.29 5.12 -4.16
N ASP A 33 -2.02 5.45 -4.33
CA ASP A 33 -1.13 4.81 -5.30
C ASP A 33 -0.89 3.32 -4.89
N ALA A 34 -0.77 3.03 -3.59
CA ALA A 34 -0.74 1.66 -3.06
C ALA A 34 -2.02 0.87 -3.39
N MET A 35 -3.20 1.49 -3.21
CA MET A 35 -4.48 0.85 -3.54
C MET A 35 -4.63 0.60 -5.04
N ASP A 36 -4.16 1.52 -5.88
CA ASP A 36 -4.19 1.36 -7.34
C ASP A 36 -3.28 0.19 -7.76
N SER A 37 -2.08 0.10 -7.20
CA SER A 37 -1.18 -1.05 -7.38
C SER A 37 -1.83 -2.37 -6.92
N MET A 38 -2.48 -2.39 -5.74
CA MET A 38 -3.23 -3.56 -5.29
C MET A 38 -4.38 -3.94 -6.24
N HIS A 39 -5.06 -2.95 -6.83
CA HIS A 39 -6.14 -3.21 -7.78
C HIS A 39 -5.61 -3.82 -9.09
N ASP A 40 -4.47 -3.33 -9.57
CA ASP A 40 -3.80 -3.87 -10.75
C ASP A 40 -3.31 -5.30 -10.51
N SER A 41 -2.78 -5.59 -9.31
CA SER A 41 -2.41 -6.95 -8.90
C SER A 41 -3.62 -7.90 -8.92
N ILE A 42 -4.78 -7.47 -8.42
CA ILE A 42 -6.03 -8.24 -8.49
C ILE A 42 -6.48 -8.46 -9.93
N THR A 43 -6.29 -7.46 -10.80
CA THR A 43 -6.64 -7.55 -12.22
C THR A 43 -5.79 -8.62 -12.93
N GLU A 44 -4.48 -8.66 -12.67
CA GLU A 44 -3.60 -9.71 -13.19
C GLU A 44 -3.95 -11.10 -12.63
N MET A 45 -4.25 -11.19 -11.32
CA MET A 45 -4.69 -12.44 -10.69
C MET A 45 -5.97 -13.01 -11.31
N ARG A 46 -6.95 -12.16 -11.65
CA ARG A 46 -8.18 -12.59 -12.34
C ARG A 46 -7.89 -13.16 -13.73
N GLY A 47 -6.84 -12.68 -14.38
CA GLY A 47 -6.38 -13.16 -15.69
C GLY A 47 -5.60 -14.47 -15.67
N LEU A 48 -5.25 -15.03 -14.49
CA LEU A 48 -4.46 -16.26 -14.40
C LEU A 48 -5.16 -17.46 -15.04
N ARG A 49 -6.50 -17.57 -14.89
CA ARG A 49 -7.29 -18.68 -15.49
C ARG A 49 -7.32 -18.65 -17.02
N SER A 50 -7.11 -17.48 -17.61
CA SER A 50 -7.05 -17.28 -19.06
C SER A 50 -5.63 -17.38 -19.62
N ALA A 51 -4.62 -17.65 -18.79
CA ALA A 51 -3.25 -17.85 -19.26
C ALA A 51 -3.19 -19.12 -20.12
N GLY A 52 -2.91 -18.95 -21.41
CA GLY A 52 -2.87 -20.04 -22.39
C GLY A 52 -1.55 -20.82 -22.42
N SER A 53 -0.53 -20.35 -21.68
CA SER A 53 0.78 -21.00 -21.57
C SER A 53 1.40 -20.75 -20.20
N PHE A 54 2.44 -21.51 -19.87
CA PHE A 54 3.20 -21.33 -18.63
C PHE A 54 3.92 -19.97 -18.59
N GLU A 55 4.47 -19.51 -19.71
CA GLU A 55 5.10 -18.19 -19.83
C GLU A 55 4.10 -17.06 -19.60
N SER A 56 2.88 -17.20 -20.14
CA SER A 56 1.79 -16.24 -19.89
C SER A 56 1.38 -16.23 -18.41
N LEU A 57 1.32 -17.39 -17.76
CA LEU A 57 1.04 -17.49 -16.32
C LEU A 57 2.15 -16.82 -15.50
N ARG A 58 3.41 -17.10 -15.83
CA ARG A 58 4.59 -16.53 -15.18
C ARG A 58 4.65 -15.02 -15.34
N PHE A 59 4.39 -14.50 -16.54
CA PHE A 59 4.33 -13.07 -16.79
C PHE A 59 3.30 -12.39 -15.87
N LYS A 60 2.09 -12.95 -15.76
CA LYS A 60 1.07 -12.42 -14.86
C LYS A 60 1.50 -12.43 -13.40
N LEU A 61 2.10 -13.53 -12.93
CA LEU A 61 2.61 -13.62 -11.56
C LEU A 61 3.73 -12.60 -11.29
N ASN A 62 4.63 -12.35 -12.25
CA ASN A 62 5.67 -11.32 -12.14
C ASN A 62 5.07 -9.90 -12.10
N SER A 63 4.00 -9.65 -12.85
CA SER A 63 3.25 -8.38 -12.76
C SER A 63 2.63 -8.21 -11.38
N VAL A 64 1.96 -9.24 -10.84
CA VAL A 64 1.42 -9.22 -9.47
C VAL A 64 2.52 -8.93 -8.45
N GLN A 65 3.69 -9.58 -8.57
CA GLN A 65 4.84 -9.33 -7.72
C GLN A 65 5.26 -7.86 -7.78
N THR A 66 5.43 -7.30 -8.98
CA THR A 66 5.80 -5.89 -9.18
C THR A 66 4.79 -4.95 -8.50
N TYR A 67 3.50 -5.17 -8.72
CA TYR A 67 2.45 -4.33 -8.14
C TYR A 67 2.41 -4.42 -6.61
N MET A 68 2.56 -5.62 -6.04
CA MET A 68 2.56 -5.77 -4.58
C MET A 68 3.83 -5.18 -3.94
N SER A 69 4.99 -5.26 -4.60
CA SER A 69 6.20 -4.57 -4.15
C SER A 69 6.03 -3.04 -4.19
N SER A 70 5.40 -2.50 -5.25
CA SER A 70 5.10 -1.07 -5.35
C SER A 70 4.17 -0.61 -4.23
N ALA A 71 3.11 -1.37 -3.96
CA ALA A 71 2.18 -1.05 -2.87
C ALA A 71 2.89 -1.01 -1.50
N LEU A 72 3.86 -1.91 -1.27
CA LEU A 72 4.64 -1.91 -0.03
C LEU A 72 5.54 -0.67 0.07
N THR A 73 6.19 -0.26 -1.02
CA THR A 73 6.98 0.99 -1.05
C THR A 73 6.09 2.21 -0.80
N ASP A 74 4.91 2.29 -1.40
CA ASP A 74 3.98 3.39 -1.18
C ASP A 74 3.47 3.45 0.28
N GLU A 75 3.35 2.30 0.94
CA GLU A 75 3.02 2.20 2.37
C GLU A 75 4.18 2.70 3.24
N GLU A 76 5.42 2.32 2.93
CA GLU A 76 6.64 2.83 3.59
C GLU A 76 6.77 4.35 3.42
N ASP A 77 6.57 4.87 2.21
CA ASP A 77 6.59 6.30 1.91
C ASP A 77 5.56 7.09 2.76
N CYS A 78 4.38 6.51 3.02
CA CYS A 78 3.42 7.12 3.94
C CYS A 78 3.97 7.20 5.37
N LEU A 79 4.73 6.22 5.85
CA LEU A 79 5.32 6.28 7.19
C LEU A 79 6.45 7.31 7.26
N ASP A 80 7.26 7.39 6.21
CA ASP A 80 8.43 8.26 6.13
C ASP A 80 8.05 9.74 6.24
N VAL A 81 6.94 10.17 5.61
CA VAL A 81 6.46 11.56 5.72
C VAL A 81 6.01 11.96 7.14
N PHE A 82 5.86 10.99 8.06
CA PHE A 82 5.56 11.24 9.46
C PHE A 82 6.78 11.21 10.39
N GLU A 83 7.99 10.91 9.91
CA GLU A 83 9.18 10.84 10.76
C GLU A 83 9.40 12.14 11.56
N ASP A 84 9.33 13.28 10.89
CA ASP A 84 9.53 14.63 11.46
C ASP A 84 8.28 15.22 12.15
N VAL A 85 7.16 14.49 12.15
CA VAL A 85 5.93 14.89 12.85
C VAL A 85 6.04 14.48 14.32
N MET A 86 5.68 15.41 15.22
CA MET A 86 5.67 15.13 16.65
C MET A 86 4.76 13.94 16.99
N ASP A 87 5.17 13.15 17.99
CA ASP A 87 4.39 12.00 18.42
C ASP A 87 3.02 12.41 18.97
N GLY A 88 1.99 12.16 18.16
CA GLY A 88 0.62 12.52 18.45
C GLY A 88 -0.35 11.38 18.16
N LYS A 89 -1.63 11.63 18.47
CA LYS A 89 -2.71 10.67 18.18
C LYS A 89 -2.78 10.35 16.69
N ILE A 90 -2.56 11.34 15.81
CA ILE A 90 -2.60 11.18 14.35
C ILE A 90 -1.48 10.26 13.86
N LYS A 91 -0.20 10.57 14.17
CA LYS A 91 0.96 9.76 13.79
C LYS A 91 0.81 8.30 14.24
N ARG A 92 0.41 8.06 15.49
CA ARG A 92 0.16 6.69 15.99
C ARG A 92 -0.95 5.97 15.24
N HIS A 93 -2.02 6.69 14.90
CA HIS A 93 -3.17 6.10 14.21
C HIS A 93 -2.87 5.74 12.77
N VAL A 94 -2.17 6.62 12.04
CA VAL A 94 -1.68 6.34 10.68
C VAL A 94 -0.74 5.14 10.72
N ARG A 95 0.28 5.16 11.58
CA ARG A 95 1.25 4.06 11.72
C ARG A 95 0.59 2.70 11.99
N ASP A 96 -0.35 2.61 12.93
CA ASP A 96 -1.05 1.35 13.23
C ASP A 96 -1.82 0.80 12.01
N LYS A 97 -2.34 1.68 11.16
CA LYS A 97 -3.11 1.28 9.97
C LYS A 97 -2.20 0.91 8.81
N THR A 98 -1.14 1.68 8.57
CA THR A 98 -0.15 1.37 7.54
C THR A 98 0.51 0.02 7.83
N GLN A 99 0.95 -0.22 9.06
CA GLN A 99 1.58 -1.50 9.43
C GLN A 99 0.67 -2.72 9.27
N LYS A 100 -0.64 -2.55 9.46
CA LYS A 100 -1.62 -3.61 9.18
C LYS A 100 -1.74 -3.87 7.69
N LEU A 101 -1.64 -2.82 6.87
CA LEU A 101 -1.67 -2.96 5.43
C LEU A 101 -0.38 -3.61 4.92
N GLU A 102 0.79 -3.14 5.36
CA GLU A 102 2.12 -3.72 5.07
C GLU A 102 2.15 -5.22 5.36
N HIS A 103 1.56 -5.65 6.47
CA HIS A 103 1.48 -7.06 6.81
C HIS A 103 0.67 -7.86 5.76
N VAL A 104 -0.48 -7.34 5.32
CA VAL A 104 -1.31 -7.98 4.30
C VAL A 104 -0.59 -7.99 2.95
N THR A 105 0.03 -6.88 2.56
CA THR A 105 0.82 -6.72 1.34
C THR A 105 1.99 -7.70 1.31
N SER A 106 2.72 -7.82 2.42
CA SER A 106 3.84 -8.75 2.59
C SER A 106 3.40 -10.22 2.50
N VAL A 107 2.27 -10.59 3.11
CA VAL A 107 1.73 -11.96 3.02
C VAL A 107 1.36 -12.30 1.57
N ALA A 108 0.72 -11.38 0.85
CA ALA A 108 0.38 -11.57 -0.55
C ALA A 108 1.65 -11.68 -1.43
N LEU A 109 2.64 -10.82 -1.20
CA LEU A 109 3.91 -10.86 -1.93
C LEU A 109 4.66 -12.17 -1.67
N ALA A 110 4.73 -12.65 -0.43
CA ALA A 110 5.34 -13.93 -0.08
C ALA A 110 4.67 -15.11 -0.81
N LEU A 111 3.33 -15.11 -0.90
CA LEU A 111 2.60 -16.11 -1.64
C LEU A 111 2.96 -16.08 -3.13
N VAL A 112 2.97 -14.91 -3.76
CA VAL A 112 3.31 -14.75 -5.18
C VAL A 112 4.76 -15.15 -5.45
N ASN A 113 5.70 -14.71 -4.60
CA ASN A 113 7.11 -15.09 -4.67
C ASN A 113 7.28 -16.61 -4.64
N SER A 114 6.51 -17.34 -3.82
CA SER A 114 6.59 -18.81 -3.79
C SER A 114 6.24 -19.48 -5.12
N TYR A 115 5.45 -18.84 -5.99
CA TYR A 115 5.15 -19.34 -7.35
C TYR A 115 6.14 -18.82 -8.39
N VAL A 116 6.74 -17.66 -8.14
CA VAL A 116 7.73 -17.03 -9.04
C VAL A 116 9.13 -17.62 -8.84
N GLU A 117 9.46 -18.09 -7.63
CA GLU A 117 10.78 -18.63 -7.26
C GLU A 117 10.88 -20.15 -7.41
N GLN A 118 9.77 -20.87 -7.61
CA GLN A 118 9.78 -22.32 -7.88
C GLN A 118 10.31 -22.61 -9.30
N GLU A 119 11.63 -22.54 -9.43
CA GLU A 119 12.47 -23.23 -10.42
C GLU A 119 13.70 -23.80 -9.72
#